data_AF-A0A5M3MWS3-F1
#
_entry.id   AF-A0A5M3MWS3-F1
#
_cell.length_a   1.000
_cell.length_b   1.000
_cell.length_c   1.000
_cell.angle_alpha   90.00
_cell.angle_beta   90.00
_cell.angle_gamma   90.00
#
_symmetry.space_group_name_H-M   'P 1'
#
loop_
_entity.id
_entity.type
_entity.pdbx_description
1 polymer ?
#
loop_
_entity_poly.entity_id
_entity_poly.type
_entity_poly.pdbx_seq_one_letter_code
_entity_poly.pdbx_strand_id
1 'polypeptide(L)' 'GEINWDCPCLGGMAHGPCGQQFRDAFSCFVYSEEEPKGINCVEKFKAMQDCFREHPEVYGDGELSSLTPCMLYSDSP' A
#
# COMPACT_ATOMS: atom_id res chain seq x y z
N GLY A 1 16.59 -1.87 -5.54
CA GLY A 1 15.99 -0.86 -4.66
C GLY A 1 15.45 -1.58 -3.46
N GLU A 2 15.73 -1.13 -2.26
CA GLU A 2 15.12 -1.68 -1.03
C GLU A 2 14.08 -0.70 -0.53
N ILE A 3 12.91 -1.19 -0.13
CA ILE A 3 11.84 -0.35 0.41
C ILE A 3 12.11 -0.15 1.89
N ASN A 4 12.23 1.11 2.32
CA ASN A 4 12.37 1.44 3.74
C ASN A 4 11.00 1.44 4.42
N TRP A 5 10.65 0.33 5.05
CA TRP A 5 9.39 0.14 5.78
C TRP A 5 9.27 1.01 7.05
N ASP A 6 10.37 1.60 7.50
CA ASP A 6 10.41 2.52 8.65
C ASP A 6 10.29 3.99 8.22
N CYS A 7 10.08 4.26 6.92
CA CYS A 7 9.80 5.60 6.46
C CYS A 7 8.49 6.12 7.09
N PRO A 8 8.50 7.31 7.73
CA PRO A 8 7.28 7.90 8.29
C PRO A 8 6.22 8.17 7.20
N CYS A 9 6.62 8.23 5.94
CA CYS A 9 5.74 8.32 4.79
C CYS A 9 4.77 7.14 4.62
N LEU A 10 5.15 5.93 5.08
CA LEU A 10 4.32 4.73 4.97
C LEU A 10 3.27 4.62 6.08
N GLY A 11 3.17 5.63 6.95
CA GLY A 11 2.10 5.75 7.94
C GLY A 11 2.03 4.60 8.96
N GLY A 12 3.09 3.80 9.10
CA GLY A 12 3.09 2.61 9.95
C GLY A 12 2.25 1.45 9.44
N MET A 13 1.69 1.51 8.21
CA MET A 13 0.83 0.46 7.67
C MET A 13 1.56 -0.89 7.55
N ALA A 14 2.87 -0.86 7.31
CA ALA A 14 3.70 -2.05 7.23
C ALA A 14 3.79 -2.84 8.56
N HIS A 15 3.55 -2.21 9.71
CA HIS A 15 3.74 -2.85 11.03
C HIS A 15 2.42 -3.24 11.72
N GLY A 16 1.28 -3.08 11.04
CA GLY A 16 -0.05 -3.43 11.54
C GLY A 16 -0.52 -4.85 11.20
N PRO A 17 -1.75 -5.22 11.61
CA PRO A 17 -2.35 -6.53 11.31
C PRO A 17 -2.44 -6.84 9.81
N CYS A 18 -2.61 -5.81 8.97
CA CYS A 18 -2.61 -5.92 7.50
C CYS A 18 -1.26 -5.58 6.86
N GLY A 19 -0.20 -5.49 7.67
CA GLY A 19 1.11 -5.05 7.21
C GLY A 19 1.75 -5.98 6.18
N GLN A 20 1.42 -7.27 6.20
CA GLN A 20 1.92 -8.20 5.19
C GLN A 20 1.31 -7.92 3.81
N GLN A 21 -0.01 -7.74 3.76
CA GLN A 21 -0.73 -7.41 2.53
C GLN A 21 -0.28 -6.05 1.98
N PHE A 22 -0.06 -5.08 2.88
CA PHE A 22 0.51 -3.78 2.51
C PHE A 22 1.91 -3.93 1.90
N ARG A 23 2.82 -4.66 2.56
CA ARG A 23 4.17 -4.88 2.03
C ARG A 23 4.15 -5.56 0.66
N ASP A 24 3.29 -6.54 0.47
CA ASP A 24 3.19 -7.28 -0.79
C ASP A 24 2.62 -6.41 -1.92
N ALA A 25 1.58 -5.63 -1.64
CA ALA A 25 0.99 -4.70 -2.60
C ALA A 25 1.96 -3.56 -2.96
N PHE A 26 2.56 -2.93 -1.95
CA PHE A 26 3.45 -1.79 -2.13
C PHE A 26 4.76 -2.18 -2.81
N SER A 27 5.34 -3.33 -2.45
CA SER A 27 6.53 -3.83 -3.14
C SER A 27 6.25 -4.17 -4.59
N CYS A 28 5.11 -4.80 -4.88
CA CYS A 28 4.68 -5.04 -6.26
C CYS A 28 4.57 -3.73 -7.04
N PHE A 29 3.97 -2.69 -6.45
CA PHE A 29 3.85 -1.38 -7.09
C PHE A 29 5.20 -0.73 -7.37
N VAL A 30 6.12 -0.73 -6.40
CA VAL A 30 7.46 -0.14 -6.52
C VAL A 30 8.27 -0.80 -7.65
N TYR A 31 8.14 -2.13 -7.79
CA TYR A 31 8.85 -2.89 -8.84
C TYR A 31 8.05 -3.04 -10.14
N SER A 32 6.82 -2.54 -10.22
CA SER A 32 6.02 -2.63 -11.44
C SER A 32 6.61 -1.70 -12.50
N GLU A 33 6.91 -2.27 -13.67
CA GLU A 33 7.35 -1.56 -14.88
C GLU A 33 6.21 -1.44 -15.91
N GLU A 34 5.00 -1.86 -15.54
CA GLU A 34 3.82 -1.81 -16.41
C GLU A 34 3.30 -0.38 -16.55
N GLU A 35 2.62 -0.09 -17.66
CA GLU A 35 1.92 1.18 -17.87
C GLU A 35 0.40 0.92 -18.00
N PRO A 36 -0.42 1.37 -17.04
CA PRO A 36 -0.09 2.17 -15.85
C PRO A 36 0.58 1.36 -14.73
N LYS A 37 1.48 2.02 -13.99
CA LYS A 37 2.27 1.42 -12.92
C LYS A 37 1.37 0.72 -11.89
N GLY A 38 1.70 -0.53 -11.57
CA GLY A 38 0.98 -1.33 -10.59
C GLY A 38 -0.34 -1.93 -11.07
N ILE A 39 -0.67 -1.86 -12.36
CA ILE A 39 -1.87 -2.53 -12.90
C ILE A 39 -1.84 -4.05 -12.70
N ASN A 40 -0.65 -4.64 -12.71
CA ASN A 40 -0.41 -6.06 -12.39
C ASN A 40 -0.54 -6.37 -10.89
N CYS A 41 -0.63 -5.36 -10.02
CA CYS A 41 -0.67 -5.50 -8.57
C CYS A 41 -2.07 -5.31 -7.97
N VAL A 42 -3.10 -5.07 -8.81
CA VAL A 42 -4.47 -4.75 -8.37
C VAL A 42 -5.03 -5.79 -7.41
N GLU A 43 -4.80 -7.09 -7.66
CA GLU A 43 -5.25 -8.16 -6.76
C GLU A 43 -4.60 -8.09 -5.37
N LYS A 44 -3.33 -7.67 -5.29
CA LYS A 44 -2.63 -7.48 -4.00
C LYS A 44 -3.20 -6.29 -3.24
N PHE A 45 -3.47 -5.19 -3.95
CA PHE A 45 -4.15 -4.04 -3.35
C PHE A 45 -5.54 -4.43 -2.86
N LYS A 46 -6.30 -5.21 -3.62
CA LYS A 46 -7.62 -5.69 -3.21
C LYS A 46 -7.55 -6.53 -1.92
N ALA A 47 -6.61 -7.47 -1.82
CA ALA A 47 -6.41 -8.26 -0.61
C ALA A 47 -6.05 -7.38 0.62
N MET A 48 -5.27 -6.32 0.42
CA MET A 48 -5.00 -5.34 1.47
C MET A 48 -6.26 -4.56 1.86
N GLN A 49 -7.09 -4.12 0.90
CA GLN A 49 -8.37 -3.47 1.22
C GLN A 49 -9.30 -4.37 2.01
N ASP A 50 -9.38 -5.65 1.62
CA ASP A 50 -10.23 -6.63 2.28
C ASP A 50 -9.77 -6.78 3.74
N CYS A 51 -8.46 -6.85 3.98
CA CYS A 51 -7.91 -6.86 5.34
C CYS A 51 -8.23 -5.58 6.13
N PHE A 52 -8.14 -4.39 5.53
CA PHE A 52 -8.51 -3.14 6.21
C PHE A 52 -9.99 -3.11 6.60
N ARG A 53 -10.88 -3.65 5.77
CA ARG A 53 -12.32 -3.76 6.08
C ARG A 53 -12.61 -4.75 7.21
N GLU A 54 -11.74 -5.73 7.43
CA GLU A 54 -11.83 -6.65 8.56
C GLU A 54 -11.35 -6.01 9.88
N HIS A 55 -10.58 -4.92 9.80
CA HIS A 55 -10.01 -4.21 10.95
C HIS A 55 -10.37 -2.70 10.99
N PRO A 56 -11.67 -2.35 10.96
CA PRO A 56 -12.12 -0.95 10.94
C PRO A 56 -11.72 -0.17 12.20
N GLU A 57 -11.48 -0.84 13.33
CA GLU A 57 -11.01 -0.22 14.58
C GLU A 57 -9.56 0.28 14.52
N VAL A 58 -8.74 -0.28 13.63
CA VAL A 58 -7.34 0.11 13.43
C VAL A 58 -7.21 1.12 12.30
N TYR A 59 -7.91 0.88 11.19
CA TYR A 59 -7.72 1.58 9.92
C TYR A 59 -8.82 2.63 9.63
N GLY A 60 -10.00 2.51 10.24
CA GLY A 60 -11.12 3.44 10.03
C GLY A 60 -11.68 3.45 8.60
N ASP A 61 -12.73 4.25 8.38
CA ASP A 61 -13.49 4.24 7.12
C ASP A 61 -12.80 4.97 5.94
N GLY A 62 -11.61 5.55 6.15
CA GLY A 62 -10.93 6.44 5.19
C GLY A 62 -9.53 6.02 4.73
N GLU A 63 -9.04 4.85 5.15
CA GLU A 63 -7.66 4.39 4.87
C GLU A 63 -7.38 4.12 3.38
N LEU A 64 -8.42 3.89 2.56
CA LEU A 64 -8.18 3.75 1.13
C LEU A 64 -7.81 5.08 0.46
N SER A 65 -8.32 6.19 0.99
CA SER A 65 -8.01 7.53 0.49
C SER A 65 -6.62 8.01 0.90
N SER A 66 -6.07 7.58 2.04
CA SER A 66 -4.73 7.96 2.52
C SER A 66 -3.59 7.35 1.69
N LEU A 67 -3.88 6.28 0.93
CA LEU A 67 -2.92 5.63 0.03
C LEU A 67 -2.79 6.30 -1.33
N THR A 68 -3.82 7.03 -1.77
CA THR A 68 -3.80 7.75 -3.05
C THR A 68 -2.63 8.74 -3.16
N PRO A 69 -2.35 9.57 -2.13
CA PRO A 69 -1.16 10.42 -2.10
C PRO A 69 0.15 9.64 -2.19
N CYS A 70 0.26 8.48 -1.54
CA CYS A 70 1.49 7.66 -1.58
C CYS A 70 1.75 7.11 -2.98
N MET A 71 0.73 6.61 -3.68
CA MET A 71 0.87 6.13 -5.06
C MET A 71 1.27 7.28 -6.01
N LEU A 72 0.74 8.49 -5.80
CA LEU A 72 1.13 9.68 -6.56
C LEU A 72 2.55 10.17 -6.21
N TYR A 73 3.00 10.02 -4.96
CA TYR A 73 4.34 10.43 -4.53
C TYR A 73 5.45 9.48 -4.99
N SER A 74 5.16 8.18 -5.14
CA SER A 74 6.11 7.19 -5.69
C SER A 74 6.39 7.34 -7.20
N ASP A 75 5.67 8.22 -7.88
CA ASP A 75 5.92 8.65 -9.27
C ASP A 75 6.61 10.03 -9.36
N SER A 76 6.96 10.65 -8.22
CA SER A 76 7.75 11.88 -8.22
C SER A 76 9.24 11.56 -8.49
N PRO A 77 9.88 12.21 -9.48
CA PRO A 77 11.27 11.96 -9.88
C PRO A 77 12.31 12.34 -8.83
#